data_AF-A0A820BPK0-F1
#
_entry.id   AF-A0A820BPK0-F1
#
_cell.length_a   1.000
_cell.length_b   1.000
_cell.length_c   1.000
_cell.angle_alpha   90.00
_cell.angle_beta   90.00
_cell.angle_gamma   90.00
#
_symmetry.space_group_name_H-M   'P 1'
#
loop_
_entity.id
_entity.type
_entity.pdbx_description
1 polymer ?
#
loop_
_entity_poly.entity_id
_entity_poly.type
_entity_poly.pdbx_seq_one_letter_code
_entity_poly.pdbx_strand_id
1 'polypeptide(L)'
;SYPSIQQGIVFDLPHVIDQFKNGEEFELRKIHKDKWNFVSGNVFDSSAIPSADAYVLKHILHNFDDSQCVKILSSIREANENQKDKSTTIFIIDHIILPGESLSNWQTHAIDVIMAVIFENARERTQDECEQLLKKAGFELKQMYPIQAPHSIIEAIVIH
;
A
#
# COMPACT_ATOMS: atom_id res chain seq x y z
N SER A 1 4.02 -0.67 20.23
CA SER A 1 2.57 -0.41 20.34
C SER A 1 2.34 1.05 20.01
N TYR A 2 1.41 1.37 19.10
CA TYR A 2 1.06 2.75 18.73
C TYR A 2 -0.27 3.08 19.42
N PRO A 3 -0.26 3.73 20.60
CA PRO A 3 -1.47 3.88 21.42
C PRO A 3 -2.53 4.79 20.77
N SER A 4 -2.10 5.65 19.84
CA SER A 4 -2.98 6.53 19.06
C SER A 4 -3.80 5.80 18.00
N ILE A 5 -3.37 4.60 17.57
CA ILE A 5 -4.15 3.76 16.66
C ILE A 5 -5.19 3.02 17.48
N GLN A 6 -6.44 3.48 17.37
CA GLN A 6 -7.57 2.92 18.11
C GLN A 6 -8.06 1.61 17.49
N GLN A 7 -8.04 1.52 16.15
CA GLN A 7 -8.47 0.36 15.38
C GLN A 7 -7.68 0.25 14.08
N GLY A 8 -7.37 -0.99 13.67
CA GLY A 8 -6.75 -1.31 12.39
C GLY A 8 -7.63 -2.24 11.58
N ILE A 9 -7.51 -2.18 10.25
CA ILE A 9 -8.22 -3.05 9.31
C ILE A 9 -7.18 -3.70 8.41
N VAL A 10 -7.18 -5.02 8.36
CA VAL A 10 -6.48 -5.79 7.32
C VAL A 10 -7.50 -6.08 6.22
N PHE A 11 -7.24 -5.56 5.03
CA PHE A 11 -8.07 -5.76 3.85
C PHE A 11 -7.31 -6.55 2.80
N ASP A 12 -7.86 -7.69 2.38
CA ASP A 12 -7.24 -8.57 1.39
C ASP A 12 -8.31 -9.43 0.70
N LEU A 13 -7.91 -10.27 -0.25
CA LEU A 13 -8.80 -11.22 -0.90
C LEU A 13 -9.38 -12.23 0.10
N PRO A 14 -10.60 -12.76 -0.15
CA PRO A 14 -11.26 -13.69 0.77
C PRO A 14 -10.39 -14.87 1.19
N HIS A 15 -9.67 -15.49 0.25
CA HIS A 15 -8.83 -16.67 0.53
C HIS A 15 -7.59 -16.35 1.38
N VAL A 16 -7.16 -15.08 1.45
CA VAL A 16 -6.07 -14.63 2.33
C VAL A 16 -6.63 -14.40 3.73
N ILE A 17 -7.73 -13.63 3.83
CA ILE A 17 -8.40 -13.34 5.10
C ILE A 17 -8.86 -14.62 5.81
N ASP A 18 -9.32 -15.62 5.06
CA ASP A 18 -9.78 -16.90 5.61
C ASP A 18 -8.69 -17.64 6.39
N GLN A 19 -7.40 -17.45 6.05
CA GLN A 19 -6.27 -18.07 6.75
C GLN A 19 -6.13 -17.55 8.19
N PHE A 20 -6.58 -16.32 8.45
CA PHE A 20 -6.50 -15.69 9.77
C PHE A 20 -7.68 -16.04 10.68
N LYS A 21 -8.72 -16.73 10.19
CA LYS A 21 -9.92 -17.08 10.98
C LYS A 21 -9.61 -17.96 12.19
N ASN A 22 -8.62 -18.84 12.08
CA ASN A 22 -8.21 -19.76 13.15
C ASN A 22 -7.35 -19.06 14.23
N GLY A 23 -6.86 -17.86 13.96
CA GLY A 23 -6.22 -16.98 14.93
C GLY A 23 -4.83 -17.37 15.43
N GLU A 24 -4.26 -18.47 14.96
CA GLU A 24 -2.91 -18.94 15.35
C GLU A 24 -1.82 -17.89 15.13
N GLU A 25 -1.92 -17.11 14.04
CA GLU A 25 -0.94 -16.07 13.73
C GLU A 25 -0.98 -14.86 14.68
N PHE A 26 -2.13 -14.58 15.31
CA PHE A 26 -2.25 -13.48 16.30
C PHE A 26 -1.50 -13.78 17.59
N GLU A 27 -1.60 -15.02 18.07
CA GLU A 27 -0.91 -15.48 19.27
C GLU A 27 0.60 -15.47 19.06
N LEU A 28 1.07 -15.97 17.91
CA LEU A 28 2.50 -16.00 17.56
C LEU A 28 3.10 -14.59 17.48
N ARG A 29 2.36 -13.62 16.94
CA ARG A 29 2.85 -12.25 16.74
C ARG A 29 2.51 -11.28 17.88
N LYS A 30 1.84 -11.76 18.94
CA LYS A 30 1.38 -10.95 20.09
C LYS A 30 0.54 -9.74 19.66
N ILE A 31 -0.34 -9.95 18.67
CA ILE A 31 -1.23 -8.91 18.15
C ILE A 31 -2.52 -8.93 18.96
N HIS A 32 -2.91 -7.78 19.50
CA HIS A 32 -4.19 -7.58 20.19
C HIS A 32 -5.35 -7.71 19.20
N LYS A 33 -5.95 -8.90 19.11
CA LYS A 33 -7.00 -9.24 18.13
C LYS A 33 -8.20 -8.28 18.19
N ASP A 34 -8.51 -7.74 19.37
CA ASP A 34 -9.55 -6.75 19.64
C ASP A 34 -9.32 -5.40 18.95
N LYS A 35 -8.09 -5.08 18.54
CA LYS A 35 -7.75 -3.86 17.80
C LYS A 35 -7.81 -4.01 16.28
N TRP A 36 -7.98 -5.23 15.75
CA TRP A 36 -7.85 -5.50 14.32
C TRP A 36 -9.10 -6.16 13.75
N ASN A 37 -9.65 -5.55 12.71
CA ASN A 37 -10.70 -6.14 11.89
C ASN A 37 -10.10 -6.74 10.61
N PHE A 38 -10.69 -7.83 10.14
CA PHE A 38 -10.28 -8.50 8.91
C PHE A 38 -11.44 -8.42 7.93
N VAL A 39 -11.24 -7.69 6.85
CA VAL A 39 -12.28 -7.46 5.84
C VAL A 39 -11.79 -8.04 4.52
N SER A 40 -12.58 -8.94 3.96
CA SER A 40 -12.27 -9.49 2.64
C SER A 40 -12.87 -8.63 1.54
N GLY A 41 -12.12 -8.40 0.46
CA GLY A 41 -12.64 -7.74 -0.73
C GLY A 41 -11.63 -7.61 -1.85
N ASN A 42 -12.03 -6.94 -2.93
CA ASN A 42 -11.16 -6.65 -4.06
C ASN A 42 -10.78 -5.16 -4.04
N VAL A 43 -9.49 -4.86 -4.06
CA VAL A 43 -8.98 -3.47 -4.02
C VAL A 43 -9.32 -2.66 -5.29
N PHE A 44 -9.75 -3.31 -6.36
CA PHE A 44 -10.26 -2.65 -7.56
C PHE A 44 -11.75 -2.27 -7.48
N ASP A 45 -12.42 -2.62 -6.38
CA ASP A 45 -13.82 -2.32 -6.09
C ASP A 45 -13.90 -1.36 -4.89
N SER A 46 -14.17 -0.09 -5.17
CA SER A 46 -14.29 0.97 -4.16
C SER A 46 -15.32 0.64 -3.08
N SER A 47 -16.41 -0.05 -3.44
CA SER A 47 -17.49 -0.38 -2.50
C SER A 47 -17.11 -1.44 -1.47
N ALA A 48 -16.07 -2.24 -1.75
CA ALA A 48 -15.55 -3.24 -0.84
C ALA A 48 -14.52 -2.68 0.15
N ILE A 49 -13.91 -1.52 -0.16
CA ILE A 49 -12.84 -0.94 0.64
C ILE A 49 -13.43 -0.20 1.86
N PRO A 50 -13.06 -0.57 3.09
CA PRO A 50 -13.53 0.13 4.28
C PRO A 50 -12.95 1.53 4.37
N SER A 51 -13.80 2.47 4.78
CA SER A 51 -13.39 3.85 5.03
C SER A 51 -12.45 3.95 6.24
N ALA A 52 -11.39 4.74 6.13
CA ALA A 52 -10.34 4.88 7.14
C ALA A 52 -9.71 6.29 7.14
N ASP A 53 -9.09 6.65 8.26
CA ASP A 53 -8.32 7.91 8.39
C ASP A 53 -7.03 7.88 7.53
N ALA A 54 -6.43 6.70 7.39
CA ALA A 54 -5.27 6.47 6.55
C ALA A 54 -5.28 5.05 5.99
N TYR A 55 -4.71 4.90 4.79
CA TYR A 55 -4.53 3.60 4.13
C TYR A 55 -3.04 3.29 4.01
N VAL A 56 -2.66 2.03 4.24
CA VAL A 56 -1.27 1.57 4.09
C VAL A 56 -1.23 0.47 3.04
N LEU A 57 -0.52 0.72 1.94
CA LEU A 57 -0.28 -0.24 0.88
C LEU A 57 1.17 -0.69 0.99
N LYS A 58 1.40 -1.93 1.40
CA LYS A 58 2.74 -2.49 1.53
C LYS A 58 2.90 -3.66 0.58
N HIS A 59 3.87 -3.61 -0.34
CA HIS A 59 4.08 -4.68 -1.34
C HIS A 59 2.85 -4.95 -2.19
N ILE A 60 2.19 -3.87 -2.61
CA ILE A 60 0.98 -3.95 -3.42
C ILE A 60 1.24 -3.39 -4.81
N LEU A 61 1.64 -2.11 -4.92
CA LEU A 61 1.67 -1.43 -6.21
C LEU A 61 2.76 -1.99 -7.14
N HIS A 62 3.83 -2.56 -6.59
CA HIS A 62 4.86 -3.19 -7.39
C HIS A 62 4.40 -4.44 -8.17
N ASN A 63 3.24 -5.03 -7.83
CA ASN A 63 2.70 -6.24 -8.48
C ASN A 63 1.87 -5.91 -9.72
N PHE A 64 1.61 -4.63 -9.95
CA PHE A 64 0.62 -4.16 -10.92
C PHE A 64 1.22 -3.16 -11.89
N ASP A 65 0.67 -3.13 -13.10
CA ASP A 65 1.01 -2.11 -14.08
C ASP A 65 0.47 -0.72 -13.68
N ASP A 66 0.90 0.32 -14.40
CA ASP A 66 0.52 1.70 -14.08
C ASP A 66 -0.98 1.96 -14.12
N SER A 67 -1.71 1.32 -15.03
CA SER A 67 -3.16 1.51 -15.17
C SER A 67 -3.90 0.88 -13.98
N GLN A 68 -3.44 -0.29 -13.55
CA GLN A 68 -3.95 -0.99 -12.38
C GLN A 68 -3.60 -0.24 -11.09
N CYS A 69 -2.37 0.28 -10.95
CA CYS A 69 -1.98 1.13 -9.82
C CYS A 69 -2.87 2.36 -9.70
N VAL A 70 -3.11 3.09 -10.81
CA VAL A 70 -4.03 4.24 -10.80
C VAL A 70 -5.42 3.80 -10.37
N LYS A 71 -5.93 2.67 -10.90
CA LYS A 71 -7.24 2.14 -10.51
C LYS A 71 -7.35 1.85 -9.01
N ILE A 72 -6.34 1.18 -8.43
CA ILE A 72 -6.27 0.89 -6.99
C ILE A 72 -6.35 2.18 -6.18
N LEU A 73 -5.50 3.15 -6.50
CA LEU A 73 -5.44 4.43 -5.80
C LEU A 73 -6.76 5.20 -5.93
N SER A 74 -7.36 5.22 -7.13
CA SER A 74 -8.68 5.84 -7.36
C SER A 74 -9.80 5.14 -6.58
N SER A 75 -9.81 3.81 -6.50
CA SER A 75 -10.80 3.08 -5.70
C SER A 75 -10.70 3.41 -4.21
N ILE A 76 -9.48 3.56 -3.68
CA ILE A 76 -9.26 3.99 -2.28
C ILE A 76 -9.77 5.41 -2.05
N ARG A 77 -9.48 6.32 -2.98
CA ARG A 77 -10.01 7.69 -2.92
C ARG A 77 -11.53 7.67 -2.87
N GLU A 78 -12.18 7.00 -3.83
CA GLU A 78 -13.63 6.90 -3.96
C GLU A 78 -14.28 6.29 -2.71
N ALA A 79 -13.70 5.22 -2.16
CA ALA A 79 -14.17 4.58 -0.93
C ALA A 79 -14.23 5.56 0.26
N ASN A 80 -13.39 6.59 0.26
CA ASN A 80 -13.31 7.57 1.33
C ASN A 80 -13.99 8.92 1.02
N GLU A 81 -14.54 9.13 -0.18
CA GLU A 81 -15.16 10.40 -0.60
C GLU A 81 -16.36 10.82 0.28
N ASN A 82 -17.00 9.87 0.95
CA ASN A 82 -18.13 10.13 1.84
C ASN A 82 -17.71 10.73 3.20
N GLN A 83 -16.41 10.73 3.55
CA GLN A 83 -15.90 11.40 4.75
C GLN A 83 -15.70 12.90 4.51
N LYS A 84 -16.79 13.67 4.60
CA LYS A 84 -16.87 15.07 4.16
C LYS A 84 -15.90 16.09 4.80
N ASP A 85 -15.08 15.73 5.78
CA ASP A 85 -14.21 16.68 6.50
C ASP A 85 -12.78 16.15 6.75
N LYS A 86 -12.37 15.07 6.08
CA LYS A 86 -11.04 14.48 6.26
C LYS A 86 -10.33 14.27 4.92
N SER A 87 -9.13 14.83 4.80
CA SER A 87 -8.25 14.52 3.68
C SER A 87 -7.79 13.07 3.82
N THR A 88 -7.99 12.28 2.77
CA THR A 88 -7.56 10.88 2.74
C THR A 88 -6.05 10.84 2.62
N THR A 89 -5.39 10.21 3.59
CA THR A 89 -3.94 9.99 3.56
C THR A 89 -3.64 8.55 3.17
N ILE A 90 -2.69 8.36 2.26
CA ILE A 90 -2.19 7.04 1.88
C ILE A 90 -0.69 6.95 2.17
N PHE A 91 -0.27 5.80 2.66
CA PHE A 91 1.12 5.43 2.84
C PHE A 91 1.44 4.26 1.91
N ILE A 92 2.39 4.44 1.01
CA ILE A 92 2.89 3.39 0.12
C ILE A 92 4.25 2.95 0.65
N ILE A 93 4.40 1.66 0.91
CA ILE A 93 5.62 1.02 1.38
C ILE A 93 6.04 0.01 0.33
N ASP A 94 6.83 0.48 -0.62
CA ASP A 94 7.38 -0.32 -1.71
C ASP A 94 8.87 0.03 -1.89
N HIS A 95 9.53 -0.70 -2.78
CA HIS A 95 10.87 -0.35 -3.20
C HIS A 95 10.77 0.75 -4.27
N ILE A 96 11.37 1.89 -3.95
CA ILE A 96 11.37 3.08 -4.80
C ILE A 96 12.81 3.38 -5.14
N ILE A 97 13.10 3.43 -6.43
CA ILE A 97 14.45 3.70 -6.92
C ILE A 97 14.73 5.19 -6.73
N LEU A 98 15.64 5.51 -5.81
CA LEU A 98 15.98 6.90 -5.47
C LEU A 98 17.04 7.50 -6.43
N PRO A 99 17.03 8.82 -6.67
CA PRO A 99 18.06 9.47 -7.46
C PRO A 99 19.47 9.24 -6.89
N GLY A 100 20.38 8.71 -7.72
CA GLY A 100 21.76 8.41 -7.32
C GLY A 100 21.94 7.06 -6.61
N GLU A 101 20.86 6.31 -6.39
CA GLU A 101 20.95 4.91 -6.00
C GLU A 101 21.48 4.11 -7.20
N SER A 102 22.72 3.63 -7.07
CA SER A 102 23.27 2.74 -8.09
C SER A 102 22.49 1.44 -8.05
N LEU A 103 21.93 1.05 -9.20
CA LEU A 103 21.35 -0.27 -9.42
C LEU A 103 22.29 -1.42 -8.97
N SER A 104 23.60 -1.16 -8.78
CA SER A 104 24.60 -2.11 -8.28
C SER A 104 24.34 -2.70 -6.88
N ASN A 105 23.28 -2.34 -6.16
CA ASN A 105 22.90 -3.05 -4.95
C ASN A 105 22.26 -4.39 -5.34
N TRP A 106 22.97 -5.50 -5.12
CA TRP A 106 22.52 -6.83 -5.53
C TRP A 106 21.15 -7.22 -4.98
N GLN A 107 20.75 -6.65 -3.83
CA GLN A 107 19.45 -6.91 -3.19
C GLN A 107 18.29 -6.33 -4.01
N THR A 108 18.47 -5.10 -4.52
CA THR A 108 17.53 -4.43 -5.44
C THR A 108 17.38 -5.25 -6.72
N HIS A 109 18.49 -5.72 -7.32
CA HIS A 109 18.44 -6.58 -8.50
C HIS A 109 17.81 -7.96 -8.23
N ALA A 110 18.09 -8.56 -7.07
CA ALA A 110 17.52 -9.85 -6.72
C ALA A 110 15.99 -9.75 -6.54
N ILE A 111 15.50 -8.70 -5.88
CA ILE A 111 14.06 -8.47 -5.72
C ILE A 111 13.42 -8.17 -7.08
N ASP A 112 14.01 -7.28 -7.88
CA ASP A 112 13.48 -6.93 -9.20
C ASP A 112 13.40 -8.15 -10.13
N VAL A 113 14.45 -8.98 -10.16
CA VAL A 113 14.44 -10.25 -10.92
C VAL A 113 13.42 -11.25 -10.35
N ILE A 114 13.33 -11.41 -9.03
CA ILE A 114 12.34 -12.30 -8.41
C ILE A 114 10.92 -11.82 -8.73
N MET A 115 10.64 -10.53 -8.62
CA MET A 115 9.33 -9.94 -8.90
C MET A 115 8.98 -10.07 -10.38
N ALA A 116 9.90 -9.75 -11.29
CA ALA A 116 9.70 -9.90 -12.74
C ALA A 116 9.48 -11.36 -13.17
N VAL A 117 10.03 -12.33 -12.43
CA VAL A 117 9.82 -13.78 -12.69
C VAL A 117 8.49 -14.26 -12.12
N ILE A 118 8.03 -13.73 -10.98
CA ILE A 118 6.81 -14.18 -10.30
C ILE A 118 5.55 -13.47 -10.84
N PHE A 119 5.67 -12.23 -11.27
CA PHE A 119 4.55 -11.39 -11.71
C PHE A 119 4.83 -10.84 -13.10
N GLU A 120 4.02 -11.23 -14.09
CA GLU A 120 4.19 -10.83 -15.50
C GLU A 120 4.21 -9.31 -15.72
N ASN A 121 3.67 -8.53 -14.77
CA ASN A 121 3.55 -7.07 -14.85
C ASN A 121 4.22 -6.33 -13.68
N ALA A 122 5.04 -7.00 -12.85
CA ALA A 122 5.68 -6.32 -11.73
C ALA A 122 6.71 -5.29 -12.22
N ARG A 123 6.72 -4.13 -11.58
CA ARG A 123 7.61 -3.03 -11.93
C ARG A 123 7.99 -2.23 -10.69
N GLU A 124 9.30 -2.22 -10.42
CA GLU A 124 9.88 -1.25 -9.50
C GLU A 124 9.87 0.13 -10.16
N ARG A 125 9.56 1.16 -9.37
CA ARG A 125 9.34 2.51 -9.87
C ARG A 125 10.31 3.49 -9.27
N THR A 126 10.75 4.42 -10.08
CA THR A 126 11.47 5.62 -9.64
C THR A 126 10.54 6.55 -8.86
N GLN A 127 11.12 7.49 -8.11
CA GLN A 127 10.35 8.53 -7.43
C GLN A 127 9.43 9.29 -8.41
N ASP A 128 9.97 9.73 -9.55
CA ASP A 128 9.22 10.52 -10.55
C ASP A 128 8.03 9.74 -11.12
N GLU A 129 8.19 8.44 -11.37
CA GLU A 129 7.10 7.57 -11.85
C GLU A 129 6.01 7.41 -10.78
N CYS A 130 6.40 7.26 -9.50
CA CYS A 130 5.44 7.17 -8.41
C CYS A 130 4.65 8.47 -8.24
N GLU A 131 5.30 9.63 -8.30
CA GLU A 131 4.64 10.94 -8.26
C GLU A 131 3.64 11.12 -9.41
N GLN A 132 3.98 10.65 -10.63
CA GLN A 132 3.07 10.71 -11.77
C GLN A 132 1.85 9.81 -11.58
N LEU A 133 2.01 8.61 -10.98
CA LEU A 133 0.90 7.72 -10.66
C LEU A 133 -0.04 8.33 -9.63
N LEU A 134 0.52 8.89 -8.56
CA LEU A 134 -0.25 9.59 -7.53
C LEU A 134 -1.10 10.70 -8.14
N LYS A 135 -0.48 11.56 -8.96
CA LYS A 135 -1.18 12.67 -9.64
C LYS A 135 -2.31 12.18 -10.54
N LYS A 136 -2.09 11.11 -11.32
CA LYS A 136 -3.13 10.51 -12.17
C LYS A 136 -4.33 9.98 -11.38
N ALA A 137 -4.09 9.49 -10.16
CA ALA A 137 -5.16 9.04 -9.25
C ALA A 137 -5.77 10.17 -8.40
N GLY A 138 -5.26 11.41 -8.53
CA GLY A 138 -5.71 12.59 -7.78
C GLY A 138 -5.16 12.70 -6.37
N PHE A 139 -3.95 12.18 -6.15
CA PHE A 139 -3.15 12.37 -4.96
C PHE A 139 -1.94 13.27 -5.24
N GLU A 140 -1.51 13.99 -4.22
CA GLU A 140 -0.27 14.74 -4.19
C GLU A 140 0.71 14.07 -3.24
N LEU A 141 1.97 13.90 -3.68
CA LEU A 141 3.05 13.47 -2.82
C LEU A 141 3.29 14.54 -1.75
N LYS A 142 3.13 14.17 -0.48
CA LYS A 142 3.37 15.07 0.66
C LYS A 142 4.80 14.93 1.18
N GLN A 143 5.23 13.69 1.41
CA GLN A 143 6.55 13.41 1.95
C GLN A 143 7.02 12.02 1.57
N MET A 144 8.33 11.84 1.41
CA MET A 144 8.96 10.54 1.31
C MET A 144 9.93 10.36 2.47
N TYR A 145 9.84 9.20 3.13
CA TYR A 145 10.70 8.80 4.22
C TYR A 145 11.60 7.66 3.74
N PRO A 146 12.92 7.90 3.58
CA PRO A 146 13.83 6.81 3.33
C PRO A 146 13.89 5.93 4.57
N ILE A 147 13.67 4.62 4.40
CA ILE A 147 13.86 3.63 5.47
C ILE A 147 15.04 2.73 5.11
N GLN A 148 15.20 1.60 5.80
CA GLN A 148 16.26 0.66 5.48
C GLN A 148 16.04 0.10 4.06
N ALA A 149 17.04 0.28 3.19
CA ALA A 149 17.02 -0.22 1.83
C ALA A 149 16.62 -1.71 1.81
N PRO A 150 15.79 -2.14 0.85
CA PRO A 150 15.39 -1.43 -0.37
C PRO A 150 14.08 -0.61 -0.26
N HIS A 151 13.49 -0.45 0.93
CA HIS A 151 12.15 0.15 1.01
C HIS A 151 12.18 1.67 1.18
N SER A 152 11.14 2.33 0.68
CA SER A 152 10.82 3.72 0.98
C SER A 152 9.36 3.81 1.44
N ILE A 153 9.05 4.79 2.29
CA ILE A 153 7.66 5.12 2.64
C ILE A 153 7.29 6.41 1.93
N ILE A 154 6.23 6.36 1.14
CA ILE A 154 5.65 7.53 0.48
C ILE A 154 4.35 7.88 1.20
N GLU A 155 4.24 9.11 1.70
CA GLU A 155 3.01 9.70 2.20
C GLU A 155 2.39 10.60 1.11
N ALA A 156 1.13 10.33 0.76
CA ALA A 156 0.39 11.13 -0.20
C ALA A 156 -1.01 11.46 0.32
N ILE A 157 -1.55 12.59 -0.13
CA ILE A 157 -2.85 13.13 0.29
C ILE A 157 -3.72 13.44 -0.93
N VAL A 158 -5.04 13.38 -0.79
CA VAL A 158 -5.96 13.72 -1.90
C VAL A 158 -5.85 15.20 -2.27
N ILE A 159 -5.81 15.48 -3.58
CA ILE A 159 -5.86 16.85 -4.14
C ILE A 159 -7.31 17.34 -4.08
N HIS A 160 -7.52 18.53 -3.50
CA HIS A 160 -8.81 19.22 -3.46
C HIS A 160 -9.05 20.09 -4.70
#